data_AF-A0A7Y7M256-F1
#
_entry.id   AF-A0A7Y7M256-F1
#
_cell.length_a   1.000
_cell.length_b   1.000
_cell.length_c   1.000
_cell.angle_alpha   90.00
_cell.angle_beta   90.00
_cell.angle_gamma   90.00
#
_symmetry.space_group_name_H-M   'P 1'
#
loop_
_entity.id
_entity.type
_entity.pdbx_description
1 polymer ?
#
loop_
_entity_poly.entity_id
_entity_poly.type
_entity_poly.pdbx_seq_one_letter_code
_entity_poly.pdbx_strand_id
1 'polypeptide(L)'
;MEATSVRFAWLRRPDVLMVVTSAPTYVATGEVLKIISPLDLTPLRFLMAAVIIGGWFALRKKKLLLRKADVLLVAGISVLGYGAYGTLLNLGQTTVPAGTASLLLNTSPVFAFLLAYLVLGERTSLRGILGMGIATVGVLVITVLGPGELGFDWNALVILAASLVLAAYLIWQQPILARVPPVEMVFWGCLVGGITTLPTATYNLHPGQWTWMTIVALLVLVISSTVLAYSFWNISLAGTSVAEGGSLLFAVPIFSLALGWLVLGQVPTAASVIGGCIAVSGVLLLSRGQNVPHHPDKEEEVMTTPPVVEEVVALSLKQEQSDALRDAVRQAVDHIGARLATISLWRPARGDLIRVYSTLPDIYRFGGISAALGDDWSQQCVVRLESFIAESPAHLQTDAFEHHETLAALRLGAGINAVIQLNGRFLGCLNLMDSPGSYSKEDLTAASAIADGLGPVLDTISTELGSFNR
;
A
#
# COMPACT_ATOMS: atom_id res chain seq x y z
N MET A 1 -21.48 -27.72 11.16
CA MET A 1 -21.42 -26.91 9.92
C MET A 1 -20.69 -25.57 10.09
N GLU A 2 -20.36 -25.11 11.31
CA GLU A 2 -19.63 -23.85 11.52
C GLU A 2 -18.10 -23.96 11.31
N ALA A 3 -17.48 -25.11 11.55
CA ALA A 3 -16.03 -25.30 11.43
C ALA A 3 -15.47 -25.18 10.00
N THR A 4 -16.31 -25.38 8.97
CA THR A 4 -15.93 -25.22 7.56
C THR A 4 -15.95 -23.76 7.10
N SER A 5 -16.66 -22.87 7.80
CA SER A 5 -16.78 -21.46 7.41
C SER A 5 -15.51 -20.63 7.70
N VAL A 6 -14.71 -21.05 8.69
CA VAL A 6 -13.48 -20.37 9.10
C VAL A 6 -12.30 -20.70 8.15
N ARG A 7 -12.25 -21.93 7.60
CA ARG A 7 -11.13 -22.39 6.75
C ARG A 7 -10.99 -21.65 5.42
N PHE A 8 -12.02 -20.93 4.98
CA PHE A 8 -12.05 -20.20 3.72
C PHE A 8 -12.33 -18.70 3.90
N ALA A 9 -12.26 -18.16 5.13
CA ALA A 9 -12.49 -16.74 5.37
C ALA A 9 -11.52 -15.85 4.58
N TRP A 10 -10.30 -16.32 4.32
CA TRP A 10 -9.30 -15.64 3.50
C TRP A 10 -9.74 -15.44 2.04
N LEU A 11 -10.58 -16.32 1.47
CA LEU A 11 -11.13 -16.16 0.10
C LEU A 11 -12.10 -14.99 -0.02
N ARG A 12 -12.62 -14.49 1.10
CA ARG A 12 -13.52 -13.32 1.12
C ARG A 12 -12.77 -12.00 1.23
N ARG A 13 -11.45 -12.02 1.40
CA ARG A 13 -10.67 -10.78 1.49
C ARG A 13 -10.73 -10.05 0.13
N PRO A 14 -10.96 -8.72 0.12
CA PRO A 14 -11.07 -7.94 -1.11
C PRO A 14 -9.86 -8.09 -2.04
N ASP A 15 -8.67 -8.21 -1.46
CA ASP A 15 -7.40 -8.35 -2.15
C ASP A 15 -7.29 -9.68 -2.92
N VAL A 16 -7.75 -10.80 -2.35
CA VAL A 16 -7.85 -12.11 -3.03
C VAL A 16 -8.91 -12.08 -4.12
N LEU A 17 -10.08 -11.50 -3.84
CA LEU A 17 -11.16 -11.36 -4.82
C LEU A 17 -10.73 -10.48 -6.01
N MET A 18 -9.92 -9.45 -5.76
CA MET A 18 -9.33 -8.61 -6.80
C MET A 18 -8.44 -9.43 -7.73
N VAL A 19 -7.57 -10.32 -7.22
CA VAL A 19 -6.72 -11.18 -8.07
C VAL A 19 -7.57 -12.11 -8.93
N VAL A 20 -8.56 -12.78 -8.33
CA VAL A 20 -9.42 -13.74 -9.05
C VAL A 20 -10.21 -13.03 -10.16
N THR A 21 -10.74 -11.84 -9.87
CA THR A 21 -11.58 -11.10 -10.83
C THR A 21 -10.76 -10.37 -11.90
N SER A 22 -9.50 -10.04 -11.62
CA SER A 22 -8.56 -9.41 -12.57
C SER A 22 -7.80 -10.40 -13.45
N ALA A 23 -7.63 -11.66 -13.03
CA ALA A 23 -6.90 -12.67 -13.80
C ALA A 23 -7.39 -12.85 -15.26
N PRO A 24 -8.71 -12.84 -15.57
CA PRO A 24 -9.18 -12.96 -16.94
C PRO A 24 -8.97 -11.73 -17.83
N THR A 25 -8.57 -10.58 -17.27
CA THR A 25 -8.57 -9.28 -17.96
C THR A 25 -7.84 -9.33 -19.30
N TYR A 26 -6.59 -9.80 -19.29
CA TYR A 26 -5.74 -9.78 -20.48
C TYR A 26 -6.22 -10.77 -21.54
N VAL A 27 -6.76 -11.92 -21.11
CA VAL A 27 -7.28 -12.97 -21.99
C VAL A 27 -8.58 -12.51 -22.65
N ALA A 28 -9.50 -11.96 -21.86
CA ALA A 28 -10.74 -11.39 -22.36
C ALA A 28 -10.47 -10.21 -23.31
N THR A 29 -9.50 -9.35 -22.98
CA THR A 29 -9.06 -8.26 -23.86
C THR A 29 -8.54 -8.80 -25.19
N GLY A 30 -7.63 -9.78 -25.16
CA GLY A 30 -7.10 -10.39 -26.38
C GLY A 30 -8.16 -11.05 -27.26
N GLU A 31 -9.19 -11.66 -26.68
CA GLU A 31 -10.31 -12.22 -27.44
C GLU A 31 -11.18 -11.13 -28.08
N VAL A 32 -11.47 -10.05 -27.36
CA VAL A 32 -12.30 -8.95 -27.86
C VAL A 32 -11.57 -8.16 -28.96
N LEU A 33 -10.25 -7.98 -28.84
CA LEU A 33 -9.43 -7.28 -29.82
C LEU A 33 -9.34 -7.98 -31.20
N LYS A 34 -9.77 -9.24 -31.32
CA LYS A 34 -9.87 -9.92 -32.62
C LYS A 34 -10.94 -9.32 -33.53
N ILE A 35 -11.93 -8.64 -32.96
CA ILE A 35 -13.10 -8.11 -33.68
C ILE A 35 -13.29 -6.61 -33.43
N ILE A 36 -13.05 -6.16 -32.19
CA ILE A 36 -13.25 -4.77 -31.78
C ILE A 36 -11.91 -4.04 -31.78
N SER A 37 -11.86 -2.88 -32.46
CA SER A 37 -10.69 -1.99 -32.45
C SER A 37 -10.26 -1.64 -31.01
N PRO A 38 -8.95 -1.57 -30.72
CA PRO A 38 -8.46 -1.20 -29.38
C PRO A 38 -8.95 0.17 -28.91
N LEU A 39 -9.16 1.10 -29.85
CA LEU A 39 -9.67 2.45 -29.57
C LEU A 39 -11.17 2.47 -29.27
N ASP A 40 -11.92 1.50 -29.80
CA ASP A 40 -13.36 1.33 -29.52
C ASP A 40 -13.60 0.56 -28.22
N LEU A 41 -12.69 -0.36 -27.88
CA LEU A 41 -12.81 -1.22 -26.70
C LEU A 41 -12.75 -0.42 -25.39
N THR A 42 -11.87 0.58 -25.28
CA THR A 42 -11.73 1.39 -24.05
C THR A 42 -13.04 2.09 -23.66
N PRO A 43 -13.64 2.96 -24.50
CA PRO A 43 -14.89 3.62 -24.16
C PRO A 43 -16.04 2.63 -23.98
N LEU A 44 -16.13 1.59 -24.81
CA LEU A 44 -17.17 0.56 -24.69
C LEU A 44 -17.11 -0.13 -23.31
N ARG A 45 -15.93 -0.61 -22.92
CA ARG A 45 -15.69 -1.29 -21.64
C ARG A 45 -16.06 -0.42 -20.45
N PHE A 46 -15.53 0.80 -20.41
CA PHE A 46 -15.67 1.67 -19.24
C PHE A 46 -17.07 2.29 -19.16
N LEU A 47 -17.69 2.68 -20.27
CA LEU A 47 -19.05 3.20 -20.24
C LEU A 47 -20.07 2.12 -19.85
N MET A 48 -19.90 0.88 -20.31
CA MET A 48 -20.73 -0.24 -19.84
C MET A 48 -20.57 -0.48 -18.33
N ALA A 49 -19.34 -0.45 -17.82
CA ALA A 49 -19.09 -0.58 -16.38
C ALA A 49 -19.72 0.58 -15.59
N ALA A 50 -19.64 1.81 -16.09
CA ALA A 50 -20.27 2.98 -15.48
C ALA A 50 -21.80 2.85 -15.44
N VAL A 51 -22.44 2.33 -16.49
CA VAL A 51 -23.88 2.05 -16.51
C VAL A 51 -24.27 1.00 -15.45
N ILE A 52 -23.48 -0.06 -15.31
CA ILE A 52 -23.75 -1.12 -14.32
C ILE A 52 -23.64 -0.56 -12.90
N ILE A 53 -22.55 0.14 -12.59
CA ILE A 53 -22.31 0.68 -11.24
C ILE A 53 -23.31 1.82 -10.94
N GLY A 54 -23.58 2.69 -11.90
CA GLY A 54 -24.57 3.76 -11.79
C GLY A 54 -25.99 3.22 -11.60
N GLY A 55 -26.35 2.17 -12.34
CA GLY A 55 -27.60 1.45 -12.15
C GLY A 55 -27.71 0.83 -10.77
N TRP A 56 -26.63 0.24 -10.24
CA TRP A 56 -26.60 -0.27 -8.87
C TRP A 56 -26.78 0.83 -7.82
N PHE A 57 -26.15 1.99 -7.98
CA PHE A 57 -26.34 3.16 -7.11
C PHE A 57 -27.80 3.65 -7.15
N ALA A 58 -28.39 3.76 -8.34
CA ALA A 58 -29.77 4.18 -8.54
C ALA A 58 -30.77 3.20 -7.89
N LEU A 59 -30.61 1.89 -8.11
CA LEU A 59 -31.46 0.84 -7.52
C LEU A 59 -31.36 0.81 -5.99
N ARG A 60 -30.16 1.05 -5.44
CA ARG A 60 -29.94 1.13 -3.99
C ARG A 60 -30.28 2.50 -3.39
N LYS A 61 -30.74 3.46 -4.20
CA LYS A 61 -31.01 4.86 -3.81
C LYS A 61 -29.85 5.51 -3.03
N LYS A 62 -28.62 5.13 -3.36
CA LYS A 62 -27.41 5.65 -2.73
C LYS A 62 -27.01 6.96 -3.41
N LYS A 63 -26.75 8.00 -2.63
CA LYS A 63 -26.24 9.28 -3.12
C LYS A 63 -24.73 9.18 -3.35
N LEU A 64 -24.27 9.78 -4.43
CA LEU A 64 -22.84 10.00 -4.69
C LEU A 64 -22.36 11.11 -3.72
N LEU A 65 -21.20 10.89 -3.10
CA LEU A 65 -20.62 11.74 -2.06
C LEU A 65 -19.48 12.65 -2.57
N LEU A 66 -19.18 12.61 -3.87
CA LEU A 66 -18.17 13.45 -4.49
C LEU A 66 -18.41 14.94 -4.21
N ARG A 67 -17.45 15.57 -3.53
CA ARG A 67 -17.47 17.00 -3.23
C ARG A 67 -17.05 17.78 -4.46
N LYS A 68 -17.61 18.99 -4.65
CA LYS A 68 -17.27 19.88 -5.78
C LYS A 68 -15.77 20.20 -5.86
N ALA A 69 -15.10 20.33 -4.71
CA ALA A 69 -13.66 20.61 -4.63
C ALA A 69 -12.80 19.47 -5.20
N ASP A 70 -13.30 18.23 -5.13
CA ASP A 70 -12.55 17.04 -5.55
C ASP A 70 -12.84 16.65 -7.01
N VAL A 71 -13.79 17.31 -7.70
CA VAL A 71 -14.23 16.95 -9.06
C VAL A 71 -13.09 17.00 -10.08
N LEU A 72 -12.28 18.06 -10.07
CA LEU A 72 -11.18 18.21 -11.04
C LEU A 72 -10.09 17.15 -10.81
N LEU A 73 -9.81 16.87 -9.53
CA LEU A 73 -8.87 15.82 -9.12
C LEU A 73 -9.35 14.43 -9.57
N VAL A 74 -10.61 14.09 -9.28
CA VAL A 74 -11.21 12.82 -9.71
C VAL A 74 -11.25 12.72 -11.23
N ALA A 75 -11.56 13.80 -11.95
CA ALA A 75 -11.54 13.81 -13.41
C ALA A 75 -10.13 13.54 -13.96
N GLY A 76 -9.09 14.18 -13.42
CA GLY A 76 -7.70 13.93 -13.81
C GLY A 76 -7.26 12.48 -13.57
N ILE A 77 -7.58 11.93 -12.38
CA ILE A 77 -7.29 10.53 -12.04
C ILE A 77 -8.06 9.56 -12.98
N SER A 78 -9.30 9.90 -13.34
CA SER A 78 -10.13 9.10 -14.25
C SER A 78 -9.56 9.08 -15.68
N VAL A 79 -9.13 10.24 -16.17
CA VAL A 79 -8.47 10.35 -17.48
C VAL A 79 -7.18 9.52 -17.50
N LEU A 80 -6.36 9.61 -16.44
CA LEU A 80 -5.08 8.92 -16.39
C LEU A 80 -5.24 7.39 -16.22
N GLY A 81 -5.97 6.96 -15.19
CA GLY A 81 -6.05 5.56 -14.78
C GLY A 81 -7.06 4.69 -15.52
N TYR A 82 -8.04 5.29 -16.18
CA TYR A 82 -9.07 4.56 -16.93
C TYR A 82 -8.95 4.88 -18.42
N GLY A 83 -8.89 6.15 -18.79
CA GLY A 83 -8.77 6.56 -20.19
C GLY A 83 -7.41 6.21 -20.81
N ALA A 84 -6.36 6.93 -20.42
CA ALA A 84 -5.02 6.79 -20.97
C ALA A 84 -4.43 5.40 -20.74
N TYR A 85 -4.45 4.92 -19.49
CA TYR A 85 -3.98 3.57 -19.15
C TYR A 85 -4.74 2.49 -19.96
N GLY A 86 -6.07 2.54 -19.99
CA GLY A 86 -6.89 1.54 -20.68
C GLY A 86 -6.64 1.52 -22.18
N THR A 87 -6.54 2.69 -22.82
CA THR A 87 -6.24 2.80 -24.26
C THR A 87 -4.83 2.31 -24.58
N LEU A 88 -3.81 2.69 -23.81
CA LEU A 88 -2.45 2.19 -24.03
C LEU A 88 -2.37 0.67 -23.86
N LEU A 89 -3.03 0.11 -22.84
CA LEU A 89 -3.06 -1.33 -22.63
C LEU A 89 -3.72 -2.06 -23.82
N ASN A 90 -4.88 -1.57 -24.28
CA ASN A 90 -5.58 -2.16 -25.41
C ASN A 90 -4.76 -2.08 -26.71
N LEU A 91 -4.09 -0.96 -26.97
CA LEU A 91 -3.19 -0.81 -28.11
C LEU A 91 -2.03 -1.79 -28.04
N GLY A 92 -1.39 -1.90 -26.87
CA GLY A 92 -0.29 -2.83 -26.65
C GLY A 92 -0.68 -4.30 -26.82
N GLN A 93 -1.88 -4.68 -26.39
CA GLN A 93 -2.38 -6.06 -26.48
C GLN A 93 -2.84 -6.48 -27.88
N THR A 94 -2.71 -5.62 -28.89
CA THR A 94 -3.01 -5.99 -30.29
C THR A 94 -2.06 -7.04 -30.84
N THR A 95 -0.78 -6.99 -30.46
CA THR A 95 0.23 -8.00 -30.83
C THR A 95 0.81 -8.73 -29.63
N VAL A 96 0.84 -8.09 -28.45
CA VAL A 96 1.47 -8.67 -27.26
C VAL A 96 0.53 -9.70 -26.62
N PRO A 97 0.96 -10.97 -26.45
CA PRO A 97 0.16 -12.01 -25.80
C PRO A 97 -0.25 -11.64 -24.36
N ALA A 98 -1.40 -12.14 -23.92
CA ALA A 98 -2.02 -11.78 -22.65
C ALA A 98 -1.08 -11.95 -21.44
N GLY A 99 -0.41 -13.10 -21.36
CA GLY A 99 0.54 -13.37 -20.28
C GLY A 99 1.77 -12.46 -20.33
N THR A 100 2.27 -12.11 -21.52
CA THR A 100 3.41 -11.19 -21.66
C THR A 100 3.02 -9.76 -21.28
N ALA A 101 1.83 -9.31 -21.68
CA ALA A 101 1.30 -8.01 -21.30
C ALA A 101 1.20 -7.86 -19.78
N SER A 102 0.72 -8.89 -19.07
CA SER A 102 0.62 -8.89 -17.61
C SER A 102 1.98 -8.82 -16.91
N LEU A 103 3.01 -9.48 -17.46
CA LEU A 103 4.39 -9.42 -16.93
C LEU A 103 5.00 -8.04 -17.10
N LEU A 104 4.82 -7.43 -18.28
CA LEU A 104 5.29 -6.07 -18.55
C LEU A 104 4.61 -5.06 -17.63
N LEU A 105 3.32 -5.23 -17.32
CA LEU A 105 2.60 -4.32 -16.43
C LEU A 105 3.05 -4.40 -14.96
N ASN A 106 3.57 -5.55 -14.54
CA ASN A 106 4.15 -5.72 -13.20
C ASN A 106 5.46 -4.96 -12.98
N THR A 107 5.96 -4.24 -13.99
CA THR A 107 7.06 -3.28 -13.86
C THR A 107 6.60 -1.92 -13.35
N SER A 108 5.30 -1.70 -13.18
CA SER A 108 4.75 -0.43 -12.66
C SER A 108 5.36 0.02 -11.33
N PRO A 109 5.75 -0.87 -10.38
CA PRO A 109 6.46 -0.43 -9.17
C PRO A 109 7.83 0.18 -9.45
N VAL A 110 8.51 -0.23 -10.53
CA VAL A 110 9.77 0.40 -10.97
C VAL A 110 9.52 1.85 -11.37
N PHE A 111 8.48 2.09 -12.16
CA PHE A 111 8.08 3.44 -12.55
C PHE A 111 7.59 4.26 -11.37
N ALA A 112 6.85 3.66 -10.43
CA ALA A 112 6.40 4.33 -9.22
C ALA A 112 7.60 4.81 -8.39
N PHE A 113 8.61 3.95 -8.24
CA PHE A 113 9.85 4.28 -7.53
C PHE A 113 10.69 5.34 -8.26
N LEU A 114 10.76 5.27 -9.59
CA LEU A 114 11.43 6.28 -10.41
C LEU A 114 10.74 7.65 -10.29
N LEU A 115 9.41 7.67 -10.34
CA LEU A 115 8.62 8.88 -10.13
C LEU A 115 8.82 9.43 -8.71
N ALA A 116 8.88 8.56 -7.70
CA ALA A 116 9.16 8.97 -6.33
C ALA A 116 10.55 9.62 -6.18
N TYR A 117 11.58 9.01 -6.77
CA TYR A 117 12.93 9.58 -6.80
C TYR A 117 12.98 10.94 -7.54
N LEU A 118 12.39 11.03 -8.74
CA LEU A 118 12.51 12.21 -9.61
C LEU A 118 11.60 13.37 -9.21
N VAL A 119 10.37 13.07 -8.78
CA VAL A 119 9.34 14.09 -8.50
C VAL A 119 9.35 14.48 -7.03
N LEU A 120 9.50 13.51 -6.12
CA LEU A 120 9.49 13.75 -4.67
C LEU A 120 10.89 13.93 -4.06
N GLY A 121 11.96 13.68 -4.83
CA GLY A 121 13.34 13.84 -4.37
C GLY A 121 13.78 12.81 -3.32
N GLU A 122 13.07 11.69 -3.22
CA GLU A 122 13.31 10.65 -2.21
C GLU A 122 14.63 9.92 -2.47
N ARG A 123 15.44 9.67 -1.44
CA ARG A 123 16.70 8.93 -1.62
C ARG A 123 16.45 7.43 -1.76
N THR A 124 17.08 6.81 -2.76
CA THR A 124 16.91 5.40 -3.08
C THR A 124 17.99 4.53 -2.45
N SER A 125 17.59 3.39 -1.86
CA SER A 125 18.54 2.43 -1.31
C SER A 125 19.29 1.70 -2.43
N LEU A 126 20.50 1.20 -2.15
CA LEU A 126 21.29 0.41 -3.11
C LEU A 126 20.51 -0.84 -3.58
N ARG A 127 19.74 -1.47 -2.68
CA ARG A 127 18.86 -2.60 -3.02
C ARG A 127 17.76 -2.18 -3.99
N GLY A 128 17.19 -0.98 -3.82
CA GLY A 128 16.20 -0.42 -4.73
C GLY A 128 16.78 -0.17 -6.14
N ILE A 129 17.97 0.42 -6.23
CA ILE A 129 18.66 0.66 -7.51
C ILE A 129 18.96 -0.67 -8.23
N LEU A 130 19.48 -1.67 -7.51
CA LEU A 130 19.75 -2.99 -8.07
C LEU A 130 18.47 -3.69 -8.53
N GLY A 131 17.40 -3.63 -7.73
CA GLY A 131 16.09 -4.20 -8.08
C GLY A 131 15.51 -3.59 -9.36
N MET A 132 15.59 -2.27 -9.50
CA MET A 132 15.20 -1.55 -10.71
C MET A 132 16.03 -1.98 -11.93
N GLY A 133 17.36 -2.07 -11.79
CA GLY A 133 18.23 -2.56 -12.87
C GLY A 133 17.87 -3.98 -13.33
N ILE A 134 17.65 -4.90 -12.39
CA ILE A 134 17.22 -6.27 -12.69
C ILE A 134 15.85 -6.27 -13.39
N ALA A 135 14.90 -5.46 -12.91
CA ALA A 135 13.58 -5.39 -13.51
C ALA A 135 13.64 -4.90 -14.96
N THR A 136 14.46 -3.88 -15.23
CA THR A 136 14.72 -3.36 -16.58
C THR A 136 15.33 -4.42 -17.49
N VAL A 137 16.29 -5.22 -17.00
CA VAL A 137 16.87 -6.34 -17.78
C VAL A 137 15.79 -7.35 -18.17
N GLY A 138 14.89 -7.70 -17.24
CA GLY A 138 13.78 -8.62 -17.52
C GLY A 138 12.86 -8.11 -18.63
N VAL A 139 12.53 -6.81 -18.60
CA VAL A 139 11.76 -6.13 -19.65
C VAL A 139 12.47 -6.14 -20.99
N LEU A 140 13.78 -5.87 -21.01
CA LEU A 140 14.58 -5.90 -22.24
C LEU A 140 14.59 -7.29 -22.86
N VAL A 141 14.72 -8.34 -22.06
CA VAL A 141 14.63 -9.74 -22.52
C VAL A 141 13.27 -10.00 -23.19
N ILE A 142 12.16 -9.57 -22.58
CA ILE A 142 10.82 -9.72 -23.17
C ILE A 142 10.70 -8.96 -24.49
N THR A 143 11.22 -7.73 -24.54
CA THR A 143 11.03 -6.81 -25.67
C THR A 143 11.91 -7.16 -26.88
N VAL A 144 13.15 -7.62 -26.64
CA VAL A 144 14.17 -7.89 -27.68
C VAL A 144 14.18 -9.35 -28.15
N LEU A 145 13.88 -10.29 -27.25
CA LEU A 145 13.86 -11.72 -27.59
C LEU A 145 12.43 -12.25 -27.80
N GLY A 146 11.44 -11.37 -27.79
CA GLY A 146 10.05 -11.67 -28.07
C GLY A 146 9.79 -12.00 -29.55
N PRO A 147 8.59 -12.50 -29.88
CA PRO A 147 8.24 -13.05 -31.20
C PRO A 147 8.07 -12.02 -32.33
N GLY A 148 8.55 -10.78 -32.18
CA GLY A 148 8.40 -9.73 -33.21
C GLY A 148 9.18 -10.06 -34.49
N GLU A 149 8.64 -9.67 -35.66
CA GLU A 149 9.21 -9.98 -36.98
C GLU A 149 10.64 -9.47 -37.21
N LEU A 150 11.10 -8.50 -36.40
CA LEU A 150 12.47 -7.95 -36.37
C LEU A 150 13.19 -8.18 -35.03
N GLY A 151 12.65 -9.01 -34.14
CA GLY A 151 13.14 -9.13 -32.76
C GLY A 151 12.87 -7.89 -31.89
N PHE A 152 11.91 -7.04 -32.27
CA PHE A 152 11.50 -5.89 -31.45
C PHE A 152 9.99 -5.65 -31.59
N ASP A 153 9.26 -5.69 -30.48
CA ASP A 153 7.82 -5.44 -30.47
C ASP A 153 7.51 -4.02 -29.96
N TRP A 154 7.14 -3.12 -30.88
CA TRP A 154 6.76 -1.74 -30.54
C TRP A 154 5.59 -1.67 -29.56
N ASN A 155 4.68 -2.63 -29.59
CA ASN A 155 3.54 -2.66 -28.69
C ASN A 155 3.93 -3.05 -27.27
N ALA A 156 5.07 -3.72 -27.07
CA ALA A 156 5.64 -3.92 -25.73
C ALA A 156 6.03 -2.58 -25.08
N LEU A 157 6.57 -1.63 -25.86
CA LEU A 157 6.83 -0.27 -25.37
C LEU A 157 5.54 0.48 -25.01
N VAL A 158 4.47 0.27 -25.76
CA VAL A 158 3.15 0.86 -25.44
C VAL A 158 2.63 0.32 -24.10
N ILE A 159 2.85 -0.96 -23.80
CA ILE A 159 2.51 -1.54 -22.49
C ILE A 159 3.40 -0.97 -21.37
N LEU A 160 4.68 -0.72 -21.63
CA LEU A 160 5.54 -0.03 -20.67
C LEU A 160 5.08 1.41 -20.41
N ALA A 161 4.63 2.13 -21.45
CA ALA A 161 3.99 3.42 -21.28
C ALA A 161 2.71 3.31 -20.45
N ALA A 162 1.89 2.26 -20.67
CA ALA A 162 0.72 1.98 -19.84
C ALA A 162 1.11 1.71 -18.38
N SER A 163 2.21 0.99 -18.15
CA SER A 163 2.77 0.68 -16.83
C SER A 163 3.23 1.95 -16.08
N LEU A 164 3.86 2.89 -16.79
CA LEU A 164 4.21 4.21 -16.25
C LEU A 164 2.97 5.03 -15.89
N VAL A 165 1.97 5.06 -16.78
CA VAL A 165 0.70 5.76 -16.52
C VAL A 165 -0.03 5.14 -15.34
N LEU A 166 -0.02 3.81 -15.22
CA LEU A 166 -0.58 3.08 -14.09
C LEU A 166 0.12 3.48 -12.78
N ALA A 167 1.45 3.55 -12.77
CA ALA A 167 2.22 3.96 -11.60
C ALA A 167 1.85 5.37 -11.14
N ALA A 168 1.82 6.33 -12.08
CA ALA A 168 1.41 7.71 -11.79
C ALA A 168 -0.04 7.79 -11.28
N TYR A 169 -0.95 7.03 -11.90
CA TYR A 169 -2.33 6.91 -11.46
C TYR A 169 -2.44 6.38 -10.03
N LEU A 170 -1.74 5.30 -9.67
CA LEU A 170 -1.83 4.70 -8.34
C LEU A 170 -1.33 5.65 -7.25
N ILE A 171 -0.23 6.37 -7.50
CA ILE A 171 0.30 7.39 -6.60
C ILE A 171 -0.73 8.51 -6.42
N TRP A 172 -1.29 9.01 -7.51
CA TRP A 172 -2.25 10.13 -7.47
C TRP A 172 -3.61 9.72 -6.88
N GLN A 173 -4.03 8.47 -7.05
CA GLN A 173 -5.31 7.96 -6.54
C GLN A 173 -5.29 7.74 -5.03
N GLN A 174 -4.15 7.37 -4.43
CA GLN A 174 -4.14 6.94 -3.02
C GLN A 174 -4.72 7.98 -2.04
N PRO A 175 -4.40 9.29 -2.11
CA PRO A 175 -4.98 10.29 -1.20
C PRO A 175 -6.49 10.50 -1.40
N ILE A 176 -7.02 10.27 -2.62
CA ILE A 176 -8.43 10.52 -2.90
C ILE A 176 -9.35 9.44 -2.34
N LEU A 177 -8.85 8.21 -2.19
CA LEU A 177 -9.61 7.08 -1.63
C LEU A 177 -9.96 7.26 -0.15
N ALA A 178 -9.29 8.17 0.57
CA ALA A 178 -9.67 8.57 1.92
C ALA A 178 -10.88 9.52 1.95
N ARG A 179 -11.19 10.20 0.84
CA ARG A 179 -12.24 11.24 0.74
C ARG A 179 -13.45 10.79 -0.06
N VAL A 180 -13.24 9.92 -1.05
CA VAL A 180 -14.27 9.43 -1.97
C VAL A 180 -14.45 7.92 -1.75
N PRO A 181 -15.70 7.42 -1.59
CA PRO A 181 -15.95 6.00 -1.42
C PRO A 181 -15.32 5.17 -2.56
N PRO A 182 -14.65 4.05 -2.28
CA PRO A 182 -13.90 3.27 -3.27
C PRO A 182 -14.67 2.89 -4.54
N VAL A 183 -15.91 2.41 -4.39
CA VAL A 183 -16.79 2.00 -5.50
C VAL A 183 -17.31 3.22 -6.28
N GLU A 184 -17.52 4.34 -5.59
CA GLU A 184 -17.86 5.60 -6.24
C GLU A 184 -16.70 6.12 -7.09
N MET A 185 -15.46 5.98 -6.62
CA MET A 185 -14.28 6.29 -7.43
C MET A 185 -14.20 5.45 -8.71
N VAL A 186 -14.59 4.16 -8.65
CA VAL A 186 -14.68 3.32 -9.86
C VAL A 186 -15.75 3.82 -10.83
N PHE A 187 -16.91 4.22 -10.32
CA PHE A 187 -17.98 4.79 -11.15
C PHE A 187 -17.50 6.03 -11.91
N TRP A 188 -16.92 7.01 -11.21
CA TRP A 188 -16.40 8.22 -11.84
C TRP A 188 -15.23 7.94 -12.77
N GLY A 189 -14.32 7.04 -12.37
CA GLY A 189 -13.23 6.53 -13.20
C GLY A 189 -13.71 5.99 -14.54
N CYS A 190 -14.66 5.07 -14.49
CA CYS A 190 -15.26 4.46 -15.67
C CYS A 190 -16.04 5.48 -16.52
N LEU A 191 -16.83 6.35 -15.88
CA LEU A 191 -17.66 7.32 -16.60
C LEU A 191 -16.81 8.38 -17.31
N VAL A 192 -15.92 9.05 -16.57
CA VAL A 192 -15.09 10.14 -17.11
C VAL A 192 -14.01 9.58 -18.03
N GLY A 193 -13.34 8.48 -17.65
CA GLY A 193 -12.37 7.81 -18.51
C GLY A 193 -12.97 7.26 -19.81
N GLY A 194 -14.19 6.71 -19.74
CA GLY A 194 -14.94 6.26 -20.91
C GLY A 194 -15.35 7.44 -21.82
N ILE A 195 -15.90 8.51 -21.27
CA ILE A 195 -16.31 9.69 -22.05
C ILE A 195 -15.10 10.35 -22.73
N THR A 196 -13.99 10.48 -22.02
CA THR A 196 -12.80 11.18 -22.52
C THR A 196 -12.06 10.41 -23.62
N THR A 197 -12.32 9.10 -23.75
CA THR A 197 -11.76 8.26 -24.82
C THR A 197 -12.68 8.16 -26.04
N LEU A 198 -13.94 8.62 -25.97
CA LEU A 198 -14.85 8.66 -27.13
C LEU A 198 -14.27 9.38 -28.35
N PRO A 199 -13.61 10.55 -28.24
CA PRO A 199 -13.05 11.22 -29.42
C PRO A 199 -11.97 10.42 -30.15
N THR A 200 -11.34 9.46 -29.46
CA THR A 200 -10.33 8.57 -30.07
C THR A 200 -10.94 7.32 -30.70
N ALA A 201 -12.22 7.05 -30.46
CA ALA A 201 -12.91 5.86 -30.97
C ALA A 201 -13.05 5.92 -32.50
N THR A 202 -12.93 4.75 -33.13
CA THR A 202 -13.13 4.57 -34.57
C THR A 202 -14.58 4.29 -34.95
N TYR A 203 -15.43 3.97 -33.97
CA TYR A 203 -16.86 3.68 -34.10
C TYR A 203 -17.19 2.52 -35.07
N ASN A 204 -16.25 1.58 -35.26
CA ASN A 204 -16.36 0.48 -36.23
C ASN A 204 -16.78 -0.84 -35.57
N LEU A 205 -17.82 -0.79 -34.74
CA LEU A 205 -18.17 -1.90 -33.84
C LEU A 205 -18.81 -3.13 -34.51
N HIS A 206 -19.15 -3.11 -35.81
CA HIS A 206 -19.73 -4.21 -36.60
C HIS A 206 -20.38 -5.37 -35.79
N PRO A 207 -21.51 -5.15 -35.07
CA PRO A 207 -22.07 -6.16 -34.17
C PRO A 207 -22.45 -7.48 -34.83
N GLY A 208 -22.71 -7.49 -36.14
CA GLY A 208 -22.97 -8.70 -36.91
C GLY A 208 -21.77 -9.65 -37.04
N GLN A 209 -20.55 -9.19 -36.72
CA GLN A 209 -19.34 -10.01 -36.69
C GLN A 209 -19.06 -10.58 -35.29
N TRP A 210 -19.82 -10.18 -34.26
CA TRP A 210 -19.55 -10.60 -32.89
C TRP A 210 -19.89 -12.07 -32.71
N THR A 211 -18.87 -12.85 -32.34
CA THR A 211 -19.08 -14.26 -31.99
C THR A 211 -19.59 -14.39 -30.56
N TRP A 212 -20.15 -15.56 -30.22
CA TRP A 212 -20.50 -15.90 -28.84
C TRP A 212 -19.31 -15.74 -27.88
N MET A 213 -18.10 -16.14 -28.31
CA MET A 213 -16.89 -16.00 -27.49
C MET A 213 -16.55 -14.53 -27.24
N THR A 214 -16.67 -13.66 -28.24
CA THR A 214 -16.44 -12.21 -28.11
C THR A 214 -17.42 -11.58 -27.12
N ILE A 215 -18.70 -11.97 -27.16
CA ILE A 215 -19.71 -11.46 -26.22
C ILE A 215 -19.39 -11.90 -24.79
N VAL A 216 -19.07 -13.18 -24.58
CA VAL A 216 -18.69 -13.70 -23.26
C VAL A 216 -17.43 -13.01 -22.75
N ALA A 217 -16.41 -12.85 -23.59
CA ALA A 217 -15.17 -12.16 -23.25
C ALA A 217 -15.44 -10.70 -22.87
N LEU A 218 -16.28 -9.98 -23.63
CA LEU A 218 -16.67 -8.61 -23.30
C LEU A 218 -17.41 -8.52 -21.96
N LEU A 219 -18.35 -9.45 -21.69
CA LEU A 219 -19.05 -9.51 -20.40
C LEU A 219 -18.11 -9.81 -19.23
N VAL A 220 -17.18 -10.74 -19.40
CA VAL A 220 -16.15 -11.03 -18.39
C VAL A 220 -15.27 -9.79 -18.16
N LEU A 221 -14.85 -9.12 -19.23
CA LEU A 221 -14.01 -7.94 -19.17
C LEU A 221 -14.71 -6.78 -18.44
N VAL A 222 -15.99 -6.55 -18.72
CA VAL A 222 -16.77 -5.48 -18.09
C VAL A 222 -17.13 -5.84 -16.65
N ILE A 223 -17.72 -7.01 -16.41
CA ILE A 223 -18.28 -7.35 -15.09
C ILE A 223 -17.16 -7.79 -14.13
N SER A 224 -16.40 -8.83 -14.49
CA SER A 224 -15.35 -9.35 -13.61
C SER A 224 -14.17 -8.39 -13.55
N SER A 225 -13.57 -8.09 -14.70
CA SER A 225 -12.27 -7.40 -14.76
C SER A 225 -12.35 -5.89 -14.61
N THR A 226 -13.55 -5.29 -14.66
CA THR A 226 -13.73 -3.85 -14.47
C THR A 226 -14.56 -3.56 -13.24
N VAL A 227 -15.84 -3.92 -13.24
CA VAL A 227 -16.74 -3.60 -12.12
C VAL A 227 -16.25 -4.23 -10.81
N LEU A 228 -16.01 -5.55 -10.80
CA LEU A 228 -15.59 -6.23 -9.57
C LEU A 228 -14.12 -5.97 -9.24
N ALA A 229 -13.21 -6.20 -10.18
CA ALA A 229 -11.77 -6.08 -9.93
C ALA A 229 -11.36 -4.68 -9.48
N TYR A 230 -11.81 -3.61 -10.15
CA TYR A 230 -11.46 -2.24 -9.72
C TYR A 230 -12.15 -1.87 -8.40
N SER A 231 -13.36 -2.38 -8.13
CA SER A 231 -14.02 -2.14 -6.85
C SER A 231 -13.25 -2.79 -5.71
N PHE A 232 -12.88 -4.06 -5.86
CA PHE A 232 -12.10 -4.77 -4.87
C PHE A 232 -10.68 -4.19 -4.71
N TRP A 233 -10.06 -3.78 -5.81
CA TRP A 233 -8.79 -3.03 -5.79
C TRP A 233 -8.91 -1.76 -4.97
N ASN A 234 -9.85 -0.87 -5.30
CA ASN A 234 -9.99 0.40 -4.58
C ASN A 234 -10.39 0.18 -3.11
N ILE A 235 -11.20 -0.83 -2.79
CA ILE A 235 -11.56 -1.18 -1.40
C ILE A 235 -10.33 -1.65 -0.64
N SER A 236 -9.52 -2.53 -1.24
CA SER A 236 -8.27 -2.97 -0.65
C SER A 236 -7.32 -1.79 -0.45
N LEU A 237 -7.12 -0.98 -1.49
CA LEU A 237 -6.18 0.13 -1.50
C LEU A 237 -6.58 1.26 -0.55
N ALA A 238 -7.87 1.42 -0.23
CA ALA A 238 -8.32 2.36 0.78
C ALA A 238 -7.97 1.91 2.21
N GLY A 239 -7.80 0.60 2.44
CA GLY A 239 -7.49 0.01 3.74
C GLY A 239 -6.04 -0.44 3.93
N THR A 240 -5.22 -0.41 2.87
CA THR A 240 -3.82 -0.86 2.89
C THR A 240 -2.91 0.15 2.19
N SER A 241 -1.58 -0.03 2.31
CA SER A 241 -0.64 0.76 1.52
C SER A 241 -0.65 0.31 0.05
N VAL A 242 -0.27 1.20 -0.89
CA VAL A 242 -0.06 0.84 -2.31
C VAL A 242 0.92 -0.33 -2.45
N ALA A 243 1.96 -0.40 -1.62
CA ALA A 243 2.94 -1.47 -1.64
C ALA A 243 2.33 -2.83 -1.23
N GLU A 244 1.50 -2.84 -0.18
CA GLU A 244 0.84 -4.05 0.31
C GLU A 244 -0.22 -4.54 -0.69
N GLY A 245 -1.09 -3.65 -1.17
CA GLY A 245 -2.09 -3.98 -2.21
C GLY A 245 -1.46 -4.40 -3.54
N GLY A 246 -0.36 -3.76 -3.92
CA GLY A 246 0.39 -4.04 -5.15
C GLY A 246 1.12 -5.39 -5.14
N SER A 247 1.48 -5.93 -3.97
CA SER A 247 2.15 -7.24 -3.87
C SER A 247 1.32 -8.40 -4.45
N LEU A 248 -0.01 -8.29 -4.39
CA LEU A 248 -0.91 -9.31 -4.93
C LEU A 248 -1.07 -9.24 -6.45
N LEU A 249 -0.72 -8.10 -7.06
CA LEU A 249 -0.65 -7.99 -8.53
C LEU A 249 0.43 -8.90 -9.12
N PHE A 250 1.44 -9.32 -8.33
CA PHE A 250 2.42 -10.32 -8.79
C PHE A 250 1.84 -11.71 -9.03
N ALA A 251 0.65 -12.01 -8.49
CA ALA A 251 -0.04 -13.26 -8.78
C ALA A 251 -0.76 -13.23 -10.14
N VAL A 252 -1.13 -12.05 -10.63
CA VAL A 252 -1.95 -11.89 -11.84
C VAL A 252 -1.30 -12.52 -13.09
N PRO A 253 0.02 -12.36 -13.36
CA PRO A 253 0.62 -12.97 -14.53
C PRO A 253 0.59 -14.49 -14.54
N ILE A 254 0.68 -15.14 -13.38
CA ILE A 254 0.64 -16.60 -13.29
C ILE A 254 -0.71 -17.10 -13.82
N PHE A 255 -1.80 -16.50 -13.36
CA PHE A 255 -3.14 -16.84 -13.83
C PHE A 255 -3.39 -16.38 -15.26
N SER A 256 -2.87 -15.21 -15.66
CA SER A 256 -3.04 -14.69 -17.01
C SER A 256 -2.30 -15.54 -18.06
N LEU A 257 -1.09 -16.04 -17.75
CA LEU A 257 -0.35 -16.99 -18.57
C LEU A 257 -1.10 -18.31 -18.68
N ALA A 258 -1.58 -18.85 -17.56
CA ALA A 258 -2.33 -20.11 -17.54
C ALA A 258 -3.63 -20.02 -18.35
N LEU A 259 -4.41 -18.95 -18.16
CA LEU A 259 -5.64 -18.70 -18.92
C LEU A 259 -5.36 -18.40 -20.39
N GLY A 260 -4.30 -17.65 -20.71
CA GLY A 260 -3.90 -17.38 -22.09
C GLY A 260 -3.53 -18.66 -22.84
N TRP A 261 -2.82 -19.58 -22.17
CA TRP A 261 -2.50 -20.88 -22.72
C TRP A 261 -3.74 -21.77 -22.89
N LEU A 262 -4.59 -21.88 -21.87
CA LEU A 262 -5.77 -22.76 -21.89
C LEU A 262 -6.90 -22.28 -22.81
N VAL A 263 -7.16 -20.96 -22.85
CA VAL A 263 -8.33 -20.38 -23.55
C VAL A 263 -7.97 -19.92 -24.96
N LEU A 264 -6.79 -19.30 -25.14
CA LEU A 264 -6.38 -18.71 -26.42
C LEU A 264 -5.33 -19.55 -27.16
N GLY A 265 -4.84 -20.64 -26.57
CA GLY A 265 -3.76 -21.44 -27.14
C GLY A 265 -2.42 -20.70 -27.21
N GLN A 266 -2.25 -19.60 -26.45
CA GLN A 266 -1.03 -18.79 -26.46
C GLN A 266 0.07 -19.52 -25.71
N VAL A 267 1.04 -20.08 -26.43
CA VAL A 267 2.22 -20.69 -25.82
C VAL A 267 3.21 -19.57 -25.45
N PRO A 268 3.54 -19.39 -24.16
CA PRO A 268 4.50 -18.37 -23.76
C PRO A 268 5.89 -18.71 -24.32
N THR A 269 6.55 -17.71 -24.90
CA THR A 269 7.91 -17.87 -25.41
C THR A 269 8.90 -18.04 -24.25
N ALA A 270 10.03 -18.70 -24.50
CA ALA A 270 11.10 -18.81 -23.51
C ALA A 270 11.58 -17.42 -23.03
N ALA A 271 11.63 -16.43 -23.93
CA ALA A 271 11.95 -15.05 -23.60
C ALA A 271 10.93 -14.43 -22.64
N SER A 272 9.64 -14.63 -22.88
CA SER A 272 8.56 -14.15 -21.99
C SER A 272 8.69 -14.73 -20.57
N VAL A 273 8.99 -16.03 -20.46
CA VAL A 273 9.13 -16.69 -19.15
C VAL A 273 10.40 -16.25 -18.43
N ILE A 274 11.56 -16.29 -19.10
CA ILE A 274 12.85 -15.91 -18.52
C ILE A 274 12.84 -14.43 -18.13
N GLY A 275 12.47 -13.55 -19.06
CA GLY A 275 12.40 -12.12 -18.84
C GLY A 275 11.35 -11.75 -17.77
N GLY A 276 10.22 -12.46 -17.72
CA GLY A 276 9.22 -12.33 -16.67
C GLY A 276 9.75 -12.67 -15.28
N CYS A 277 10.45 -13.80 -15.14
CA CYS A 277 11.08 -14.21 -13.88
C CYS A 277 12.12 -13.20 -13.41
N ILE A 278 12.95 -12.69 -14.33
CA ILE A 278 13.94 -11.64 -14.04
C ILE A 278 13.22 -10.35 -13.60
N ALA A 279 12.19 -9.93 -14.34
CA ALA A 279 11.43 -8.71 -14.05
C ALA A 279 10.80 -8.76 -12.65
N VAL A 280 10.08 -9.84 -12.34
CA VAL A 280 9.45 -10.04 -11.03
C VAL A 280 10.50 -10.10 -9.91
N SER A 281 11.63 -10.79 -10.12
CA SER A 281 12.70 -10.86 -9.12
C SER A 281 13.29 -9.48 -8.81
N GLY A 282 13.50 -8.67 -9.84
CA GLY A 282 13.96 -7.28 -9.69
C GLY A 282 12.96 -6.43 -8.91
N VAL A 283 11.67 -6.57 -9.20
CA VAL A 283 10.61 -5.86 -8.48
C VAL A 283 10.49 -6.33 -7.03
N LEU A 284 10.63 -7.63 -6.74
CA LEU A 284 10.64 -8.13 -5.36
C LEU A 284 11.83 -7.61 -4.56
N LEU A 285 13.01 -7.51 -5.19
CA LEU A 285 14.19 -6.91 -4.57
C LEU A 285 13.99 -5.41 -4.33
N LEU A 286 13.38 -4.70 -5.29
CA LEU A 286 13.01 -3.29 -5.18
C LEU A 286 12.07 -3.07 -4.00
N SER A 287 11.00 -3.87 -3.87
CA SER A 287 10.04 -3.78 -2.78
C SER A 287 10.68 -4.00 -1.41
N ARG A 288 11.68 -4.89 -1.31
CA ARG A 288 12.47 -5.09 -0.07
C ARG A 288 13.51 -4.01 0.18
N GLY A 289 13.82 -3.20 -0.83
CA GLY A 289 14.71 -2.05 -0.74
C GLY A 289 13.98 -0.74 -0.42
N GLN A 290 12.66 -0.77 -0.25
CA GLN A 290 11.89 0.39 0.18
C GLN A 290 12.24 0.70 1.64
N ASN A 291 13.16 1.63 1.85
CA ASN A 291 13.09 2.46 3.05
C ASN A 291 11.86 3.34 2.84
N VAL A 292 10.87 3.23 3.71
CA VAL A 292 9.67 4.07 3.65
C VAL A 292 10.12 5.54 3.63
N PRO A 293 9.62 6.38 2.70
CA PRO A 293 10.12 7.73 2.55
C PRO A 293 9.91 8.63 3.77
N HIS A 294 11.00 9.32 4.15
CA HIS A 294 10.97 10.55 4.91
C HIS A 294 10.50 11.68 3.97
N HIS A 295 9.19 11.98 3.97
CA HIS A 295 8.61 13.09 3.21
C HIS A 295 9.09 14.42 3.83
N PRO A 296 9.62 15.38 3.05
CA PRO A 296 10.01 16.70 3.55
C PRO A 296 8.79 17.57 3.98
N ASP A 297 7.59 17.31 3.45
CA ASP A 297 6.35 18.01 3.86
C ASP A 297 5.80 17.55 5.24
N LYS A 298 6.47 16.61 5.90
CA LYS A 298 6.03 16.06 7.20
C LYS A 298 6.18 17.06 8.34
N GLU A 299 7.04 18.06 8.26
CA GLU A 299 7.05 19.14 9.28
C GLU A 299 5.72 19.91 9.27
N GLU A 300 5.10 20.15 8.11
CA GLU A 300 3.79 20.83 8.02
C GLU A 300 2.59 19.96 8.46
N GLU A 301 2.58 18.65 8.15
CA GLU A 301 1.51 17.73 8.58
C GLU A 301 1.60 17.43 10.10
N VAL A 302 2.82 17.36 10.65
CA VAL A 302 3.07 17.30 12.10
C VAL A 302 2.67 18.62 12.78
N MET A 303 3.00 19.79 12.21
CA MET A 303 2.62 21.09 12.77
C MET A 303 1.10 21.35 12.76
N THR A 304 0.33 20.71 11.89
CA THR A 304 -1.13 20.89 11.78
C THR A 304 -1.93 19.83 12.55
N THR A 305 -1.29 18.77 13.04
CA THR A 305 -1.95 17.75 13.87
C THR A 305 -2.16 18.30 15.29
N PRO A 306 -3.40 18.34 15.81
CA PRO A 306 -3.64 18.86 17.15
C PRO A 306 -2.95 17.98 18.21
N PRO A 307 -2.47 18.59 19.31
CA PRO A 307 -1.85 17.86 20.40
C PRO A 307 -2.81 16.84 20.99
N VAL A 308 -2.26 15.71 21.43
CA VAL A 308 -3.02 14.73 22.19
C VAL A 308 -3.61 15.37 23.44
N VAL A 309 -4.88 15.05 23.72
CA VAL A 309 -5.56 15.42 24.96
C VAL A 309 -5.23 14.38 26.01
N GLU A 310 -4.13 14.60 26.73
CA GLU A 310 -3.63 13.75 27.81
C GLU A 310 -3.40 14.59 29.07
N GLU A 311 -3.44 13.95 30.24
CA GLU A 311 -2.99 14.59 31.48
C GLU A 311 -1.46 14.75 31.43
N VAL A 312 -0.94 15.93 31.77
CA VAL A 312 0.50 16.23 31.71
C VAL A 312 0.99 16.63 33.09
N VAL A 313 2.04 15.95 33.56
CA VAL A 313 2.70 16.26 34.83
C VAL A 313 3.96 17.06 34.55
N ALA A 314 4.22 18.08 35.38
CA ALA A 314 5.50 18.79 35.35
C ALA A 314 6.63 17.83 35.76
N LEU A 315 7.56 17.62 34.84
CA LEU A 315 8.75 16.82 35.06
C LEU A 315 9.99 17.69 34.85
N SER A 316 11.06 17.38 35.58
CA SER A 316 12.38 17.96 35.37
C SER A 316 13.38 16.82 35.34
N LEU A 317 14.11 16.69 34.23
CA LEU A 317 15.21 15.74 34.10
C LEU A 317 16.53 16.50 34.18
N LYS A 318 17.55 15.86 34.72
CA LYS A 318 18.93 16.36 34.63
C LYS A 318 19.38 16.31 33.17
N GLN A 319 20.35 17.15 32.82
CA GLN A 319 20.89 17.21 31.47
C GLN A 319 21.44 15.86 31.01
N GLU A 320 22.20 15.18 31.87
CA GLU A 320 22.77 13.85 31.61
C GLU A 320 21.70 12.79 31.31
N GLN A 321 20.59 12.80 32.05
CA GLN A 321 19.45 11.91 31.80
C GLN A 321 18.80 12.22 30.44
N SER A 322 18.63 13.51 30.13
CA SER A 322 18.03 13.96 28.88
C SER A 322 18.88 13.58 27.66
N ASP A 323 20.19 13.71 27.77
CA ASP A 323 21.13 13.36 26.72
C ASP A 323 21.20 11.84 26.52
N ALA A 324 21.20 11.05 27.60
CA ALA A 324 21.15 9.59 27.50
C ALA A 324 19.86 9.08 26.82
N LEU A 325 18.70 9.66 27.15
CA LEU A 325 17.43 9.34 26.49
C LEU A 325 17.46 9.72 25.00
N ARG A 326 17.99 10.92 24.69
CA ARG A 326 18.12 11.41 23.31
C ARG A 326 19.04 10.51 22.48
N ASP A 327 20.19 10.12 23.02
CA ASP A 327 21.16 9.28 22.32
C ASP A 327 20.62 7.88 22.05
N ALA A 328 19.91 7.28 23.01
CA ALA A 328 19.26 5.99 22.82
C ALA A 328 18.17 6.05 21.72
N VAL A 329 17.34 7.10 21.72
CA VAL A 329 16.34 7.28 20.67
C VAL A 329 16.99 7.56 19.32
N ARG A 330 18.05 8.36 19.27
CA ARG A 330 18.81 8.59 18.05
C ARG A 330 19.37 7.29 17.49
N GLN A 331 19.98 6.46 18.32
CA GLN A 331 20.48 5.14 17.92
C GLN A 331 19.35 4.25 17.39
N ALA A 332 18.20 4.22 18.06
CA ALA A 332 17.03 3.46 17.59
C ALA A 332 16.52 3.96 16.25
N VAL A 333 16.36 5.28 16.07
CA VAL A 333 15.89 5.88 14.82
C VAL A 333 16.89 5.68 13.68
N ASP A 334 18.19 5.83 13.93
CA ASP A 334 19.24 5.68 12.91
C ASP A 334 19.39 4.21 12.46
N HIS A 335 19.17 3.25 13.35
CA HIS A 335 19.41 1.82 13.08
C HIS A 335 18.16 1.05 12.65
N ILE A 336 17.00 1.44 13.18
CA ILE A 336 15.72 0.74 12.98
C ILE A 336 14.75 1.58 12.15
N GLY A 337 14.77 2.90 12.33
CA GLY A 337 13.79 3.83 11.76
C GLY A 337 12.56 3.96 12.65
N ALA A 338 12.10 5.20 12.85
CA ALA A 338 10.80 5.48 13.46
C ALA A 338 10.34 6.89 13.07
N ARG A 339 9.02 7.06 12.87
CA ARG A 339 8.40 8.38 12.67
C ARG A 339 8.02 9.04 13.99
N LEU A 340 7.68 8.22 14.98
CA LEU A 340 7.47 8.64 16.36
C LEU A 340 8.22 7.67 17.25
N ALA A 341 9.12 8.20 18.07
CA ALA A 341 9.76 7.46 19.13
C ALA A 341 9.48 8.14 20.47
N THR A 342 9.05 7.34 21.44
CA THR A 342 8.78 7.83 22.80
C THR A 342 9.40 6.90 23.82
N ILE A 343 9.88 7.47 24.92
CA ILE A 343 10.26 6.70 26.11
C ILE A 343 9.28 7.06 27.21
N SER A 344 8.70 6.04 27.82
CA SER A 344 7.77 6.20 28.94
C SER A 344 8.27 5.44 30.16
N LEU A 345 8.09 6.04 31.33
CA LEU A 345 8.47 5.51 32.64
C LEU A 345 7.23 4.96 33.37
N TRP A 346 7.36 3.80 33.99
CA TRP A 346 6.30 3.14 34.75
C TRP A 346 6.13 3.72 36.15
N ARG A 347 4.88 3.96 36.57
CA ARG A 347 4.53 4.35 37.94
C ARG A 347 3.71 3.25 38.62
N PRO A 348 4.35 2.33 39.37
CA PRO A 348 3.68 1.14 39.93
C PRO A 348 2.48 1.45 40.81
N ALA A 349 2.53 2.55 41.57
CA ALA A 349 1.45 2.94 42.49
C ALA A 349 0.18 3.43 41.79
N ARG A 350 0.30 3.91 40.54
CA ARG A 350 -0.83 4.41 39.74
C ARG A 350 -1.23 3.47 38.60
N GLY A 351 -0.34 2.54 38.23
CA GLY A 351 -0.59 1.61 37.13
C GLY A 351 -0.55 2.29 35.76
N ASP A 352 0.21 3.38 35.63
CA ASP A 352 0.27 4.19 34.41
C ASP A 352 1.71 4.46 33.96
N LEU A 353 1.84 4.96 32.73
CA LEU A 353 3.09 5.34 32.09
C LEU A 353 3.18 6.86 31.97
N ILE A 354 4.33 7.44 32.28
CA ILE A 354 4.62 8.85 32.08
C ILE A 354 5.70 9.06 31.04
N ARG A 355 5.44 9.91 30.03
CA ARG A 355 6.37 10.13 28.93
C ARG A 355 7.55 11.00 29.35
N VAL A 356 8.76 10.44 29.28
CA VAL A 356 10.02 11.12 29.61
C VAL A 356 10.82 11.53 28.36
N TYR A 357 10.41 11.08 27.18
CA TYR A 357 10.98 11.54 25.91
C TYR A 357 9.96 11.38 24.77
N SER A 358 9.99 12.29 23.80
CA SER A 358 9.23 12.22 22.55
C SER A 358 9.99 12.89 21.41
N THR A 359 10.01 12.27 20.23
CA THR A 359 10.48 12.94 19.01
C THR A 359 9.47 13.94 18.44
N LEU A 360 8.21 13.89 18.88
CA LEU A 360 7.13 14.81 18.51
C LEU A 360 6.53 15.46 19.77
N PRO A 361 7.27 16.31 20.50
CA PRO A 361 6.84 16.86 21.78
C PRO A 361 5.61 17.77 21.69
N ASP A 362 5.35 18.37 20.52
CA ASP A 362 4.17 19.20 20.28
C ASP A 362 2.87 18.38 20.19
N ILE A 363 2.97 17.09 19.83
CA ILE A 363 1.81 16.18 19.71
C ILE A 363 1.72 15.29 20.95
N TYR A 364 2.82 14.59 21.26
CA TYR A 364 2.97 13.68 22.40
C TYR A 364 3.88 14.34 23.42
N ARG A 365 3.28 14.95 24.44
CA ARG A 365 3.98 15.88 25.29
C ARG A 365 4.88 15.15 26.27
N PHE A 366 6.00 15.80 26.58
CA PHE A 366 6.81 15.45 27.72
C PHE A 366 5.98 15.61 29.00
N GLY A 367 5.97 14.58 29.87
CA GLY A 367 5.12 14.51 31.04
C GLY A 367 3.71 13.98 30.80
N GLY A 368 3.32 13.67 29.56
CA GLY A 368 2.03 13.07 29.23
C GLY A 368 1.83 11.69 29.86
N ILE A 369 0.64 11.44 30.39
CA ILE A 369 0.28 10.19 31.07
C ILE A 369 -0.54 9.28 30.13
N SER A 370 -0.16 8.01 30.07
CA SER A 370 -0.96 6.92 29.49
C SER A 370 -1.47 6.01 30.60
N ALA A 371 -2.78 5.97 30.81
CA ALA A 371 -3.43 5.36 31.98
C ALA A 371 -4.37 4.20 31.65
N ALA A 372 -4.80 4.04 30.39
CA ALA A 372 -5.74 3.02 29.96
C ALA A 372 -5.03 1.83 29.27
N LEU A 373 -3.99 1.29 29.92
CA LEU A 373 -3.06 0.35 29.28
C LEU A 373 -3.63 -1.08 29.06
N GLY A 374 -4.79 -1.41 29.61
CA GLY A 374 -5.44 -2.72 29.45
C GLY A 374 -4.77 -3.87 30.23
N ASP A 375 -5.55 -4.90 30.54
CA ASP A 375 -5.09 -6.04 31.35
C ASP A 375 -4.10 -6.94 30.60
N ASP A 376 -4.34 -7.18 29.31
CA ASP A 376 -3.50 -8.05 28.48
C ASP A 376 -2.09 -7.47 28.28
N TRP A 377 -1.99 -6.16 28.02
CA TRP A 377 -0.71 -5.47 27.92
C TRP A 377 0.03 -5.49 29.26
N SER A 378 -0.67 -5.26 30.36
CA SER A 378 -0.06 -5.28 31.70
C SER A 378 0.51 -6.65 32.03
N GLN A 379 -0.21 -7.73 31.72
CA GLN A 379 0.30 -9.10 31.87
C GLN A 379 1.53 -9.35 31.00
N GLN A 380 1.53 -8.87 29.76
CA GLN A 380 2.63 -9.09 28.83
C GLN A 380 3.89 -8.27 29.17
N CYS A 381 3.76 -6.96 29.33
CA CYS A 381 4.89 -6.06 29.49
C CYS A 381 5.34 -5.93 30.94
N VAL A 382 4.42 -5.84 31.90
CA VAL A 382 4.76 -5.59 33.31
C VAL A 382 5.09 -6.90 34.04
N VAL A 383 4.32 -7.96 33.79
CA VAL A 383 4.49 -9.25 34.50
C VAL A 383 5.47 -10.17 33.76
N ARG A 384 5.28 -10.40 32.45
CA ARG A 384 6.16 -11.29 31.67
C ARG A 384 7.42 -10.62 31.13
N LEU A 385 7.49 -9.28 31.14
CA LEU A 385 8.63 -8.50 30.63
C LEU A 385 8.90 -8.75 29.14
N GLU A 386 7.84 -8.94 28.36
CA GLU A 386 7.91 -9.29 26.95
C GLU A 386 7.74 -8.05 26.05
N SER A 387 8.78 -7.73 25.28
CA SER A 387 8.69 -6.80 24.14
C SER A 387 7.86 -7.41 23.01
N PHE A 388 7.17 -6.58 22.23
CA PHE A 388 6.36 -7.05 21.12
C PHE A 388 6.30 -6.09 19.94
N ILE A 389 5.81 -6.64 18.83
CA ILE A 389 5.57 -5.93 17.58
C ILE A 389 4.07 -5.90 17.27
N ALA A 390 3.58 -4.73 16.90
CA ALA A 390 2.27 -4.52 16.31
C ALA A 390 2.44 -4.36 14.80
N GLU A 391 2.13 -5.43 14.05
CA GLU A 391 2.36 -5.50 12.59
C GLU A 391 1.28 -4.80 11.74
N SER A 392 0.18 -4.35 12.36
CA SER A 392 -0.95 -3.77 11.63
C SER A 392 -1.65 -2.65 12.41
N PRO A 393 -2.37 -1.74 11.73
CA PRO A 393 -3.21 -0.75 12.38
C PRO A 393 -4.23 -1.36 13.35
N ALA A 394 -4.72 -2.58 13.07
CA ALA A 394 -5.64 -3.29 13.95
C ALA A 394 -4.96 -3.77 15.25
N HIS A 395 -3.66 -4.09 15.21
CA HIS A 395 -2.89 -4.40 16.42
C HIS A 395 -2.45 -3.15 17.18
N LEU A 396 -2.26 -2.01 16.50
CA LEU A 396 -2.13 -0.71 17.14
C LEU A 396 -3.45 -0.23 17.76
N GLN A 397 -4.60 -0.72 17.31
CA GLN A 397 -5.92 -0.44 17.89
C GLN A 397 -6.25 -1.34 19.10
N THR A 398 -5.24 -1.62 19.92
CA THR A 398 -5.38 -2.33 21.19
C THR A 398 -5.12 -1.36 22.34
N ASP A 399 -5.53 -1.71 23.56
CA ASP A 399 -5.35 -0.88 24.77
C ASP A 399 -3.88 -0.46 25.03
N ALA A 400 -2.92 -1.13 24.37
CA ALA A 400 -1.50 -0.84 24.43
C ALA A 400 -1.07 0.50 23.79
N PHE A 401 -1.86 1.05 22.85
CA PHE A 401 -1.51 2.26 22.11
C PHE A 401 -2.69 3.23 22.03
N GLU A 402 -2.75 4.16 22.98
CA GLU A 402 -3.78 5.19 23.06
C GLU A 402 -3.71 6.19 21.89
N HIS A 403 -4.80 6.95 21.68
CA HIS A 403 -4.89 8.05 20.71
C HIS A 403 -4.94 7.62 19.24
N HIS A 404 -5.77 6.62 18.94
CA HIS A 404 -5.99 6.06 17.60
C HIS A 404 -6.23 7.09 16.48
N GLU A 405 -6.97 8.17 16.76
CA GLU A 405 -7.22 9.24 15.78
C GLU A 405 -5.94 9.99 15.43
N THR A 406 -5.08 10.27 16.42
CA THR A 406 -3.78 10.91 16.23
C THR A 406 -2.80 9.98 15.54
N LEU A 407 -2.77 8.70 15.91
CA LEU A 407 -1.96 7.68 15.22
C LEU A 407 -2.37 7.56 13.75
N ALA A 408 -3.68 7.57 13.46
CA ALA A 408 -4.21 7.56 12.11
C ALA A 408 -3.89 8.85 11.34
N ALA A 409 -3.99 10.02 11.97
CA ALA A 409 -3.61 11.31 11.39
C ALA A 409 -2.12 11.35 11.03
N LEU A 410 -1.27 10.82 11.90
CA LEU A 410 0.16 10.65 11.64
C LEU A 410 0.46 9.48 10.69
N ARG A 411 -0.55 8.72 10.24
CA ARG A 411 -0.40 7.53 9.39
C ARG A 411 0.58 6.51 9.97
N LEU A 412 0.52 6.30 11.29
CA LEU A 412 1.26 5.28 12.00
C LEU A 412 0.42 3.99 12.01
N GLY A 413 1.05 2.88 11.64
CA GLY A 413 0.37 1.63 11.33
C GLY A 413 1.14 0.37 11.71
N ALA A 414 2.40 0.51 12.14
CA ALA A 414 3.15 -0.52 12.84
C ALA A 414 3.89 0.08 14.04
N GLY A 415 4.14 -0.73 15.06
CA GLY A 415 4.82 -0.30 16.29
C GLY A 415 5.68 -1.39 16.90
N ILE A 416 6.82 -1.01 17.48
CA ILE A 416 7.57 -1.80 18.45
C ILE A 416 7.27 -1.23 19.83
N ASN A 417 6.90 -2.09 20.76
CA ASN A 417 6.93 -1.79 22.19
C ASN A 417 8.07 -2.63 22.81
N ALA A 418 9.20 -1.98 23.05
CA ALA A 418 10.36 -2.61 23.68
C ALA A 418 10.35 -2.32 25.18
N VAL A 419 10.30 -3.39 25.99
CA VAL A 419 10.29 -3.31 27.44
C VAL A 419 11.65 -2.84 27.94
N ILE A 420 11.65 -1.81 28.78
CA ILE A 420 12.82 -1.35 29.53
C ILE A 420 12.73 -1.95 30.94
N GLN A 421 13.74 -2.71 31.33
CA GLN A 421 13.79 -3.38 32.62
C GLN A 421 15.18 -3.29 33.25
N LEU A 422 15.23 -3.47 34.57
CA LEU A 422 16.49 -3.62 35.29
C LEU A 422 16.29 -4.62 36.43
N ASN A 423 17.15 -5.64 36.51
CA ASN A 423 17.10 -6.69 37.53
C ASN A 423 15.73 -7.39 37.64
N GLY A 424 15.07 -7.65 36.50
CA GLY A 424 13.76 -8.30 36.46
C GLY A 424 12.58 -7.41 36.91
N ARG A 425 12.80 -6.10 37.02
CA ARG A 425 11.74 -5.12 37.29
C ARG A 425 11.44 -4.30 36.05
N PHE A 426 10.16 -4.21 35.70
CA PHE A 426 9.66 -3.33 34.65
C PHE A 426 9.84 -1.86 35.04
N LEU A 427 10.51 -1.08 34.19
CA LEU A 427 10.76 0.35 34.40
C LEU A 427 10.03 1.22 33.39
N GLY A 428 9.66 0.70 32.23
CA GLY A 428 9.03 1.48 31.18
C GLY A 428 9.11 0.84 29.82
N CYS A 429 8.87 1.63 28.77
CA CYS A 429 8.91 1.19 27.39
C CYS A 429 9.63 2.20 26.50
N LEU A 430 10.37 1.68 25.53
CA LEU A 430 10.74 2.38 24.32
C LEU A 430 9.72 2.01 23.24
N ASN A 431 8.93 2.98 22.79
CA ASN A 431 7.99 2.78 21.70
C ASN A 431 8.55 3.40 20.42
N LEU A 432 8.59 2.60 19.35
CA LEU A 432 8.96 3.05 18.01
C LEU A 432 7.75 2.82 17.10
N MET A 433 7.29 3.86 16.40
CA MET A 433 6.12 3.77 15.53
C MET A 433 6.44 4.28 14.14
N ASP A 434 5.94 3.57 13.14
CA ASP A 434 6.07 3.93 11.73
C ASP A 434 4.88 3.41 10.93
N SER A 435 4.97 3.49 9.60
CA SER A 435 3.95 3.03 8.68
C SER A 435 3.73 1.50 8.77
N PRO A 436 2.56 0.99 8.33
CA PRO A 436 2.30 -0.44 8.30
C PRO A 436 3.42 -1.23 7.60
N GLY A 437 3.84 -2.36 8.20
CA GLY A 437 4.86 -3.24 7.65
C GLY A 437 6.31 -2.78 7.82
N SER A 438 6.56 -1.68 8.55
CA SER A 438 7.92 -1.12 8.73
C SER A 438 8.85 -1.95 9.63
N TYR A 439 8.33 -2.87 10.44
CA TYR A 439 9.13 -3.58 11.44
C TYR A 439 9.11 -5.10 11.27
N SER A 440 10.25 -5.72 11.58
CA SER A 440 10.50 -7.15 11.57
C SER A 440 10.92 -7.66 12.96
N LYS A 441 11.05 -8.99 13.13
CA LYS A 441 11.55 -9.58 14.38
C LYS A 441 13.01 -9.20 14.68
N GLU A 442 13.81 -8.94 13.65
CA GLU A 442 15.19 -8.46 13.81
C GLU A 442 15.18 -7.06 14.43
N ASP A 443 14.27 -6.20 13.98
CA ASP A 443 14.09 -4.85 14.52
C ASP A 443 13.63 -4.87 15.98
N LEU A 444 12.72 -5.78 16.35
CA LEU A 444 12.31 -5.98 17.74
C LEU A 444 13.49 -6.40 18.64
N THR A 445 14.38 -7.22 18.11
CA THR A 445 15.58 -7.67 18.84
C THR A 445 16.56 -6.51 19.04
N ALA A 446 16.79 -5.71 18.00
CA ALA A 446 17.62 -4.51 18.08
C ALA A 446 17.04 -3.47 19.05
N ALA A 447 15.73 -3.22 18.97
CA ALA A 447 15.05 -2.28 19.87
C ALA A 447 15.11 -2.75 21.33
N SER A 448 14.95 -4.05 21.58
CA SER A 448 15.07 -4.62 22.94
C SER A 448 16.48 -4.46 23.50
N ALA A 449 17.53 -4.63 22.68
CA ALA A 449 18.90 -4.39 23.12
C ALA A 449 19.17 -2.92 23.49
N ILE A 450 18.57 -1.97 22.75
CA ILE A 450 18.63 -0.54 23.09
C ILE A 450 17.83 -0.26 24.38
N ALA A 451 16.65 -0.86 24.53
CA ALA A 451 15.81 -0.72 25.71
C ALA A 451 16.49 -1.26 26.98
N ASP A 452 17.22 -2.38 26.89
CA ASP A 452 18.00 -2.91 28.02
C ASP A 452 19.09 -1.92 28.47
N GLY A 453 19.72 -1.21 27.53
CA GLY A 453 20.69 -0.15 27.83
C GLY A 453 20.11 1.05 28.58
N LEU A 454 18.81 1.28 28.47
CA LEU A 454 18.09 2.37 29.14
C LEU A 454 17.72 2.06 30.60
N GLY A 455 17.83 0.81 31.05
CA GLY A 455 17.43 0.37 32.39
C GLY A 455 18.01 1.21 33.54
N PRO A 456 19.34 1.41 33.63
CA PRO A 456 19.96 2.22 34.69
C PRO A 456 19.50 3.70 34.69
N VAL A 457 19.25 4.26 33.51
CA VAL A 457 18.81 5.65 33.34
C VAL A 457 17.38 5.81 33.88
N LEU A 458 16.46 4.93 33.46
CA LEU A 458 15.08 4.97 33.92
C LEU A 458 14.94 4.65 35.42
N ASP A 459 15.78 3.78 35.97
CA ASP A 459 15.80 3.50 37.41
C ASP A 459 16.18 4.74 38.23
N THR A 460 17.21 5.46 37.77
CA THR A 460 17.65 6.72 38.41
C THR A 460 16.52 7.75 38.35
N ILE A 461 15.89 7.94 37.18
CA ILE A 461 14.76 8.85 37.01
C ILE A 461 13.59 8.44 37.91
N SER A 462 13.25 7.15 37.97
CA SER A 462 12.18 6.62 38.82
C SER A 462 12.42 6.90 40.29
N THR A 463 13.65 6.74 40.76
CA THR A 463 14.02 6.93 42.17
C THR A 463 13.94 8.41 42.54
N GLU A 464 14.42 9.29 41.65
CA GLU A 464 14.35 10.74 41.86
C GLU A 464 12.89 11.24 41.83
N LEU A 465 12.06 10.78 40.90
CA LEU A 465 10.64 11.17 40.83
C LEU A 465 9.82 10.64 42.01
N GLY A 466 10.14 9.44 42.52
CA GLY A 466 9.54 8.88 43.73
C GLY A 466 9.81 9.72 44.98
N SER A 467 10.87 10.54 44.99
CA SER A 467 11.19 11.44 46.09
C SER A 467 10.38 12.76 46.08
N PHE A 468 9.76 13.13 44.95
CA PHE A 468 8.96 14.35 44.80
C PHE A 468 7.46 14.19 45.15
N ASN A 469 6.98 12.95 45.27
CA ASN A 469 5.57 12.62 45.54
C ASN A 469 5.33 12.04 46.96
N ARG A 470 6.25 12.28 47.90
CA ARG A 470 6.03 12.02 49.33
C ARG A 470 5.66 13.28 50.10
#